data_AF-A0A2G0Y8H9-F1
#
_entry.id   AF-A0A2G0Y8H9-F1
#
_cell.length_a   1.000
_cell.length_b   1.000
_cell.length_c   1.000
_cell.angle_alpha   90.00
_cell.angle_beta   90.00
_cell.angle_gamma   90.00
#
_symmetry.space_group_name_H-M   'P 1'
#
loop_
_entity.id
_entity.type
_entity.pdbx_description
1 polymer ?
#
loop_
_entity_poly.entity_id
_entity_poly.type
_entity_poly.pdbx_seq_one_letter_code
_entity_poly.pdbx_strand_id
1 'polypeptide(L)'
;MEETRLMDMQFCGNGTYENPSAGTCDEYRLNGVASMDDLNEAYRRLVGVHSGFKPLFSLDDLSQARYTSGHARNALGMDDATEQDIAQLPPTCFDNGEYLGYPTTKEEFAFCFRNFIGLVTDTSFADACEHGLTLDQQALSEWTEYQQNPIIPDQTTSLSTPGARPAVV
;
A
#
# COMPACT_ATOMS: atom_id res chain seq x y z
N MET A 1 -23.44 30.96 -3.03
CA MET A 1 -22.09 30.95 -2.42
C MET A 1 -21.73 29.50 -2.27
N GLU A 2 -20.95 28.99 -3.21
CA GLU A 2 -20.42 27.64 -3.15
C GLU A 2 -19.24 27.70 -2.20
N GLU A 3 -19.43 27.15 -1.00
CA GLU A 3 -18.37 27.05 0.00
C GLU A 3 -17.29 26.18 -0.61
N THR A 4 -16.11 26.77 -0.89
CA THR A 4 -14.98 26.03 -1.46
C THR A 4 -14.57 24.95 -0.44
N ARG A 5 -15.08 23.74 -0.65
CA ARG A 5 -14.78 22.59 0.21
C ARG A 5 -13.31 22.26 0.01
N LEU A 6 -12.46 22.67 0.94
CA LEU A 6 -11.03 22.41 0.87
C LEU A 6 -10.75 20.99 1.35
N MET A 7 -10.05 20.21 0.52
CA MET A 7 -9.43 18.96 0.94
C MET A 7 -8.45 19.24 2.08
N ASP A 8 -8.61 18.52 3.18
CA ASP A 8 -7.76 18.61 4.37
C ASP A 8 -6.77 17.44 4.42
N MET A 9 -5.54 17.72 4.83
CA MET A 9 -4.45 16.74 4.88
C MET A 9 -3.75 16.81 6.22
N GLN A 10 -3.88 15.74 7.00
CA GLN A 10 -3.33 15.63 8.35
C GLN A 10 -2.20 14.61 8.39
N PHE A 11 -1.05 14.99 8.96
CA PHE A 11 0.01 14.03 9.29
C PHE A 11 -0.36 13.21 10.53
N CYS A 12 -0.29 11.88 10.42
CA CYS A 12 -0.61 10.94 11.48
C CYS A 12 0.65 10.26 12.07
N GLY A 13 1.79 10.33 11.37
CA GLY A 13 3.01 9.63 11.76
C GLY A 13 2.92 8.12 11.51
N ASN A 14 3.81 7.35 12.13
CA ASN A 14 3.89 5.89 11.95
C ASN A 14 3.72 5.08 13.24
N GLY A 15 3.57 5.75 14.39
CA GLY A 15 3.56 5.11 15.71
C GLY A 15 2.18 4.70 16.22
N THR A 16 1.10 4.93 15.46
CA THR A 16 -0.26 4.57 15.88
C THR A 16 -0.51 3.08 15.65
N TYR A 17 -1.25 2.45 16.57
CA TYR A 17 -1.64 1.04 16.43
C TYR A 17 -2.43 0.77 15.13
N GLU A 18 -3.22 1.76 14.71
CA GLU A 18 -4.03 1.69 13.49
C GLU A 18 -3.26 2.01 12.21
N ASN A 19 -1.94 2.26 12.29
CA ASN A 19 -1.15 2.63 11.14
C ASN A 19 -1.23 1.53 10.04
N PRO A 20 -1.66 1.88 8.80
CA PRO A 20 -1.81 0.96 7.67
C PRO A 20 -0.57 0.17 7.28
N SER A 21 0.60 0.70 7.63
CA SER A 21 1.88 0.13 7.28
C SER A 21 2.57 -0.55 8.47
N ALA A 22 1.88 -0.68 9.62
CA ALA A 22 2.43 -1.23 10.85
C ALA A 22 3.76 -0.55 11.27
N GLY A 23 3.86 0.75 11.03
CA GLY A 23 5.03 1.55 11.38
C GLY A 23 6.14 1.61 10.32
N THR A 24 5.99 0.95 9.18
CA THR A 24 6.99 1.02 8.09
C THR A 24 6.97 2.36 7.33
N CYS A 25 5.80 2.98 7.27
CA CYS A 25 5.50 4.21 6.57
C CYS A 25 4.80 5.23 7.49
N ASP A 26 5.23 6.47 7.37
CA ASP A 26 4.54 7.66 7.82
C ASP A 26 3.19 7.81 7.12
N GLU A 27 2.14 8.01 7.90
CA GLU A 27 0.77 8.11 7.41
C GLU A 27 0.30 9.56 7.31
N TYR A 28 -0.49 9.81 6.27
CA TYR A 28 -1.34 11.01 6.18
C TYR A 28 -2.79 10.58 6.01
N ARG A 29 -3.70 11.34 6.62
CA ARG A 29 -5.14 11.20 6.43
C ARG A 29 -5.64 12.34 5.55
N LEU A 30 -6.39 11.99 4.51
CA LEU A 30 -7.04 12.94 3.62
C LEU A 30 -8.54 12.93 3.87
N ASN A 31 -9.10 14.12 4.12
CA ASN A 31 -10.54 14.31 4.28
C ASN A 31 -11.07 15.21 3.17
N GLY A 32 -12.31 14.97 2.74
CA GLY A 32 -12.98 15.81 1.74
C GLY A 32 -12.45 15.64 0.32
N VAL A 33 -11.80 14.52 0.00
CA VAL A 33 -11.45 14.15 -1.38
C VAL A 33 -12.75 13.92 -2.16
N ALA A 34 -12.99 14.74 -3.18
CA ALA A 34 -14.20 14.65 -4.01
C ALA A 34 -13.88 14.24 -5.45
N SER A 35 -12.61 14.25 -5.84
CA SER A 35 -12.18 14.00 -7.20
C SER A 35 -10.77 13.42 -7.28
N MET A 36 -10.42 12.86 -8.44
CA MET A 36 -9.05 12.45 -8.74
C MET A 36 -8.08 13.64 -8.79
N ASP A 37 -8.56 14.85 -9.13
CA ASP A 37 -7.75 16.05 -9.11
C ASP A 37 -7.32 16.43 -7.70
N ASP A 38 -8.18 16.21 -6.69
CA ASP A 38 -7.83 16.39 -5.28
C ASP A 38 -6.71 15.42 -4.86
N LEU A 39 -6.81 14.14 -5.25
CA LEU A 39 -5.75 13.15 -5.00
C LEU A 39 -4.44 13.53 -5.70
N ASN A 40 -4.51 13.98 -6.97
CA ASN A 40 -3.35 14.44 -7.71
C ASN A 40 -2.72 15.69 -7.09
N GLU A 41 -3.52 16.58 -6.51
CA GLU A 41 -3.04 17.72 -5.76
C GLU A 41 -2.35 17.29 -4.46
N ALA A 42 -2.98 16.40 -3.67
CA ALA A 42 -2.37 15.83 -2.47
C ALA A 42 -1.03 15.17 -2.79
N TYR A 43 -0.98 14.37 -3.86
CA TYR A 43 0.24 13.71 -4.32
C TYR A 43 1.35 14.72 -4.59
N ARG A 44 1.07 15.77 -5.37
CA ARG A 44 2.04 16.81 -5.70
C ARG A 44 2.54 17.55 -4.46
N ARG A 45 1.65 17.87 -3.52
CA ARG A 45 2.01 18.49 -2.25
C ARG A 45 2.98 17.60 -1.46
N LEU A 46 2.68 16.30 -1.36
CA LEU A 46 3.48 15.34 -0.60
C LEU A 46 4.85 15.09 -1.24
N VAL A 47 4.92 14.94 -2.57
CA VAL A 47 6.20 14.82 -3.28
C VAL A 47 7.06 16.08 -3.10
N GLY A 48 6.43 17.26 -3.07
CA GLY A 48 7.13 18.52 -2.81
C GLY A 48 7.73 18.63 -1.39
N VAL A 49 7.06 18.05 -0.39
CA VAL A 49 7.53 18.02 1.01
C VAL A 49 8.55 16.89 1.24
N HIS A 50 8.34 15.74 0.61
CA HIS A 50 9.12 14.51 0.81
C HIS A 50 9.87 14.11 -0.45
N SER A 51 10.89 14.89 -0.81
CA SER A 51 11.72 14.59 -1.98
C SER A 51 12.37 13.21 -1.87
N GLY A 52 12.24 12.37 -2.91
CA GLY A 52 12.79 11.01 -2.93
C GLY A 52 11.83 9.93 -2.47
N PHE A 53 10.63 10.30 -2.01
CA PHE A 53 9.57 9.35 -1.62
C PHE A 53 8.43 9.37 -2.64
N LYS A 54 7.74 8.23 -2.77
CA LYS A 54 6.52 8.09 -3.57
C LYS A 54 5.33 7.89 -2.64
N PRO A 55 4.40 8.85 -2.56
CA PRO A 55 3.14 8.66 -1.85
C PRO A 55 2.34 7.52 -2.48
N LEU A 56 1.74 6.68 -1.64
CA LEU A 56 0.80 5.63 -2.04
C LEU A 56 -0.57 5.94 -1.46
N PHE A 57 -1.60 5.88 -2.31
CA PHE A 57 -3.00 5.98 -1.91
C PHE A 57 -3.64 4.60 -1.95
N SER A 58 -4.45 4.28 -0.94
CA SER A 58 -5.34 3.14 -0.98
C SER A 58 -6.77 3.62 -0.78
N LEU A 59 -7.64 3.34 -1.77
CA LEU A 59 -9.09 3.50 -1.65
C LEU A 59 -9.74 2.24 -1.05
N ASP A 60 -8.99 1.14 -0.94
CA ASP A 60 -9.49 -0.09 -0.34
C ASP A 60 -9.65 0.06 1.18
N ASP A 61 -10.64 -0.66 1.73
CA ASP A 61 -10.69 -0.97 3.14
C ASP A 61 -9.38 -1.68 3.51
N LEU A 62 -8.56 -0.99 4.31
CA LEU A 62 -7.26 -1.46 4.71
C LEU A 62 -7.28 -2.88 5.32
N SER A 63 -8.31 -3.18 6.13
CA SER A 63 -8.41 -4.47 6.79
C SER A 63 -8.62 -5.59 5.77
N GLN A 64 -9.47 -5.36 4.77
CA GLN A 64 -9.72 -6.27 3.66
C GLN A 64 -8.50 -6.37 2.72
N ALA A 65 -7.87 -5.24 2.38
CA ALA A 65 -6.68 -5.21 1.55
C ALA A 65 -5.53 -6.01 2.17
N ARG A 66 -5.30 -5.84 3.49
CA ARG A 66 -4.31 -6.60 4.25
C ARG A 66 -4.63 -8.09 4.29
N TYR A 67 -5.90 -8.44 4.54
CA TYR A 67 -6.34 -9.83 4.58
C TYR A 67 -6.09 -10.53 3.24
N THR A 68 -6.57 -9.94 2.14
CA THR A 68 -6.43 -10.50 0.79
C THR A 68 -4.96 -10.57 0.36
N SER A 69 -4.19 -9.51 0.60
CA SER A 69 -2.76 -9.48 0.26
C SER A 69 -1.95 -10.47 1.09
N GLY A 70 -2.27 -10.64 2.38
CA GLY A 70 -1.65 -11.63 3.25
C GLY A 70 -1.93 -13.06 2.79
N HIS A 71 -3.16 -13.33 2.35
CA HIS A 71 -3.50 -14.63 1.76
C HIS A 71 -2.74 -14.91 0.46
N ALA A 72 -2.68 -13.94 -0.45
CA ALA A 72 -1.91 -14.08 -1.68
C ALA A 72 -0.42 -14.28 -1.40
N ARG A 73 0.15 -13.52 -0.47
CA ARG A 73 1.56 -13.62 -0.05
C ARG A 73 1.88 -15.05 0.42
N ASN A 74 1.10 -15.56 1.37
CA ASN A 74 1.31 -16.89 1.94
C ASN A 74 1.06 -18.01 0.91
N ALA A 75 0.02 -17.89 0.08
CA ALA A 75 -0.34 -18.94 -0.89
C ALA A 75 0.67 -19.05 -2.04
N LEU A 76 1.35 -17.96 -2.38
CA LEU A 76 2.29 -17.87 -3.49
C LEU A 76 3.76 -17.89 -3.04
N GLY A 77 4.04 -18.11 -1.76
CA GLY A 77 5.41 -18.17 -1.23
C GLY A 77 6.15 -16.83 -1.38
N MET A 78 5.44 -15.70 -1.39
CA MET A 78 6.08 -14.40 -1.59
C MET A 78 7.00 -14.03 -0.42
N ASP A 79 6.76 -14.56 0.78
CA ASP A 79 7.59 -14.40 1.97
C ASP A 79 8.58 -15.55 2.23
N ASP A 80 8.75 -16.46 1.27
CA ASP A 80 9.76 -17.51 1.34
C ASP A 80 11.17 -16.89 1.35
N ALA A 81 11.90 -17.13 2.45
CA ALA A 81 13.26 -16.65 2.66
C ALA A 81 14.25 -17.83 2.60
N THR A 82 15.29 -17.70 1.78
CA THR A 82 16.39 -18.66 1.76
C THR A 82 17.32 -18.45 2.97
N GLU A 83 18.15 -19.44 3.29
CA GLU A 83 19.20 -19.27 4.33
C GLU A 83 20.10 -18.06 4.05
N GLN A 84 20.37 -17.77 2.77
CA GLN A 84 21.17 -16.62 2.35
C GLN A 84 20.44 -15.29 2.55
N ASP A 85 19.11 -15.27 2.39
CA ASP A 85 18.30 -14.09 2.68
C ASP A 85 18.33 -13.79 4.18
N ILE A 86 18.08 -14.82 5.00
CA ILE A 86 18.05 -14.72 6.46
C ILE A 86 19.42 -14.27 7.00
N ALA A 87 20.52 -14.80 6.46
CA ALA A 87 21.87 -14.43 6.90
C ALA A 87 22.24 -12.96 6.69
N GLN A 88 21.51 -12.24 5.82
CA GLN A 88 21.72 -10.82 5.55
C GLN A 88 20.82 -9.89 6.39
N LEU A 89 19.88 -10.46 7.15
CA LEU A 89 18.94 -9.68 7.96
C LEU A 89 19.61 -9.08 9.20
N PRO A 90 19.16 -7.89 9.63
CA PRO A 90 19.66 -7.28 10.86
C PRO A 90 19.21 -8.08 12.09
N PRO A 91 19.91 -7.93 13.24
CA PRO A 91 19.53 -8.60 14.49
C PRO A 91 18.10 -8.33 14.97
N THR A 92 17.49 -7.22 14.54
CA THR A 92 16.09 -6.86 14.85
C THR A 92 15.06 -7.80 14.24
N CYS A 93 15.44 -8.61 13.24
CA CYS A 93 14.57 -9.61 12.62
C CYS A 93 14.60 -10.97 13.35
N PHE A 94 15.30 -11.06 14.49
CA PHE A 94 15.49 -12.29 15.25
C PHE A 94 15.01 -12.12 16.70
N ASP A 95 14.46 -13.17 17.27
CA ASP A 95 14.25 -13.31 18.71
C ASP A 95 15.03 -14.51 19.23
N ASN A 96 15.91 -14.28 20.20
CA ASN A 96 16.85 -15.29 20.72
C ASN A 96 17.66 -16.06 19.66
N GLY A 97 17.94 -15.41 18.52
CA GLY A 97 18.67 -16.01 17.39
C GLY A 97 17.79 -16.83 16.44
N GLU A 98 16.50 -16.95 16.70
CA GLU A 98 15.53 -17.52 15.78
C GLU A 98 14.95 -16.42 14.88
N TYR A 99 14.91 -16.67 13.58
CA TYR A 99 14.32 -15.76 12.61
C TYR A 99 12.81 -15.68 12.84
N LEU A 100 12.29 -14.46 12.98
CA LEU A 100 10.89 -14.21 13.33
C LEU A 100 9.91 -14.51 12.19
N GLY A 101 10.32 -14.35 10.93
CA GLY A 101 9.45 -14.61 9.78
C GLY A 101 8.27 -13.65 9.63
N TYR A 102 8.38 -12.42 10.16
CA TYR A 102 7.36 -11.39 10.00
C TYR A 102 7.89 -10.37 8.98
N PRO A 103 7.56 -10.48 7.68
CA PRO A 103 8.07 -9.59 6.63
C PRO A 103 7.44 -8.19 6.70
N THR A 104 7.59 -7.55 7.85
CA THR A 104 7.06 -6.26 8.24
C THR A 104 8.18 -5.26 8.49
N THR A 105 9.45 -5.66 8.30
CA THR A 105 10.59 -4.76 8.31
C THR A 105 10.96 -4.33 6.89
N LYS A 106 11.68 -3.21 6.77
CA LYS A 106 12.17 -2.73 5.47
C LYS A 106 13.18 -3.71 4.86
N GLU A 107 13.92 -4.40 5.71
CA GLU A 107 14.94 -5.36 5.36
C GLU A 107 14.32 -6.65 4.82
N GLU A 108 13.25 -7.14 5.43
CA GLU A 108 12.52 -8.32 4.94
C GLU A 108 11.71 -8.01 3.66
N PHE A 109 11.27 -6.77 3.47
CA PHE A 109 10.55 -6.36 2.27
C PHE A 109 11.35 -6.61 0.98
N ALA A 110 12.68 -6.56 1.02
CA ALA A 110 13.52 -6.69 -0.17
C ALA A 110 13.37 -8.06 -0.84
N PHE A 111 13.38 -9.16 -0.07
CA PHE A 111 13.19 -10.49 -0.65
C PHE A 111 11.71 -10.74 -1.01
N CYS A 112 10.76 -10.19 -0.26
CA CYS A 112 9.34 -10.24 -0.64
C CYS A 112 9.09 -9.60 -2.01
N PHE A 113 9.69 -8.42 -2.23
CA PHE A 113 9.61 -7.73 -3.51
C PHE A 113 10.28 -8.53 -4.63
N ARG A 114 11.46 -9.11 -4.38
CA ARG A 114 12.13 -9.99 -5.35
C ARG A 114 11.24 -11.18 -5.75
N ASN A 115 10.66 -11.88 -4.78
CA ASN A 115 9.83 -13.05 -5.03
C ASN A 115 8.56 -12.64 -5.80
N PHE A 116 7.92 -11.53 -5.43
CA PHE A 116 6.81 -10.93 -6.17
C PHE A 116 7.18 -10.65 -7.63
N ILE A 117 8.30 -9.97 -7.87
CA ILE A 117 8.79 -9.68 -9.22
C ILE A 117 9.02 -10.98 -10.00
N GLY A 118 9.59 -12.00 -9.36
CA GLY A 118 9.77 -13.33 -9.97
C GLY A 118 8.46 -13.96 -10.44
N LEU A 119 7.36 -13.79 -9.70
CA LEU A 119 6.05 -14.29 -10.08
C LEU A 119 5.42 -13.48 -11.22
N VAL A 120 5.51 -12.15 -11.17
CA VAL A 120 4.77 -11.29 -12.12
C VAL A 120 5.51 -11.03 -13.42
N THR A 121 6.83 -11.21 -13.48
CA THR A 121 7.63 -10.87 -14.68
C THR A 121 7.17 -11.62 -15.92
N ASP A 122 6.74 -12.88 -15.75
CA ASP A 122 6.27 -13.74 -16.84
C ASP A 122 4.74 -13.93 -16.84
N THR A 123 4.02 -13.21 -15.98
CA THR A 123 2.55 -13.28 -15.91
C THR A 123 1.92 -12.20 -16.79
N SER A 124 1.08 -12.63 -17.73
CA SER A 124 0.29 -11.74 -18.57
C SER A 124 -1.15 -11.61 -18.06
N PHE A 125 -1.86 -10.60 -18.57
CA PHE A 125 -3.30 -10.47 -18.34
C PHE A 125 -4.09 -11.66 -18.89
N ALA A 126 -3.62 -12.28 -19.98
CA ALA A 126 -4.26 -13.47 -20.54
C ALA A 126 -4.17 -14.66 -19.58
N ASP A 127 -3.02 -14.86 -18.92
CA ASP A 127 -2.85 -15.91 -17.91
C ASP A 127 -3.82 -15.72 -16.73
N ALA A 128 -4.04 -14.47 -16.32
CA ALA A 128 -5.03 -14.15 -15.30
C ALA A 128 -6.46 -14.52 -15.75
N CYS A 129 -6.84 -14.20 -16.98
CA CYS A 129 -8.15 -14.58 -17.54
C CYS A 129 -8.33 -16.10 -17.66
N GLU A 130 -7.29 -16.86 -18.02
CA GLU A 130 -7.32 -18.32 -18.09
C GLU A 130 -7.55 -18.97 -16.71
N HIS A 131 -7.13 -18.31 -15.64
CA HIS A 131 -7.42 -18.72 -14.26
C HIS A 131 -8.88 -18.52 -13.82
N GLY A 132 -9.77 -18.15 -14.75
CA GLY A 132 -11.20 -18.02 -14.49
C GLY A 132 -11.60 -16.67 -13.87
N LEU A 133 -10.71 -15.67 -13.94
CA LEU A 133 -11.10 -14.28 -13.72
C LEU A 133 -12.09 -13.87 -14.81
N THR A 134 -13.35 -14.01 -14.46
CA THR A 134 -14.48 -13.60 -15.29
C THR A 134 -15.26 -12.54 -14.53
N LEU A 135 -15.58 -11.45 -15.23
CA LEU A 135 -16.56 -10.49 -14.76
C LEU A 135 -17.85 -10.81 -15.49
N ASP A 136 -18.95 -10.95 -14.75
CA ASP A 136 -20.25 -10.91 -15.40
C ASP A 136 -20.51 -9.50 -15.98
N GLN A 137 -21.59 -9.37 -16.75
CA GLN A 137 -21.89 -8.11 -17.43
C GLN A 137 -22.13 -6.95 -16.43
N GLN A 138 -22.61 -7.27 -15.23
CA GLN A 138 -22.84 -6.29 -14.17
C GLN A 138 -21.50 -5.82 -13.59
N ALA A 139 -20.65 -6.75 -13.18
CA ALA A 139 -19.32 -6.45 -12.64
C ALA A 139 -18.44 -5.71 -13.65
N LEU A 140 -18.55 -6.02 -14.94
CA LEU A 140 -17.88 -5.27 -16.00
C LEU A 140 -18.40 -3.83 -16.14
N SER A 141 -19.71 -3.64 -16.00
CA SER A 141 -20.33 -2.31 -16.00
C SER A 141 -19.89 -1.49 -14.79
N GLU A 142 -19.92 -2.08 -13.59
CA GLU A 142 -19.45 -1.48 -12.34
C GLU A 142 -17.97 -1.10 -12.44
N TRP A 143 -17.12 -2.00 -12.96
CA TRP A 143 -15.71 -1.70 -13.20
C TRP A 143 -15.51 -0.53 -14.17
N THR A 144 -16.27 -0.51 -15.27
CA THR A 144 -16.14 0.55 -16.28
C THR A 144 -16.60 1.90 -15.73
N GLU A 145 -17.67 1.93 -14.94
CA GLU A 145 -18.14 3.12 -14.25
C GLU A 145 -17.12 3.60 -13.21
N TYR A 146 -16.53 2.68 -12.44
CA TYR A 146 -15.46 2.98 -11.49
C TYR A 146 -14.24 3.61 -12.16
N GLN A 147 -13.85 3.16 -13.36
CA GLN A 147 -12.76 3.80 -14.12
C GLN A 147 -13.04 5.26 -14.50
N GLN A 148 -14.32 5.64 -14.64
CA GLN A 148 -14.72 7.01 -14.97
C GLN A 148 -14.86 7.89 -13.73
N ASN A 149 -15.28 7.31 -12.61
CA ASN A 149 -15.41 8.01 -11.34
C ASN A 149 -15.02 7.12 -10.15
N PRO A 150 -13.71 6.96 -9.86
CA PRO A 150 -13.23 6.04 -8.82
C PRO A 150 -13.43 6.58 -7.40
N ILE A 151 -13.80 7.87 -7.27
CA ILE A 151 -14.02 8.52 -5.98
C ILE A 151 -15.51 8.46 -5.66
N ILE A 152 -15.87 7.54 -4.76
CA ILE A 152 -17.21 7.48 -4.19
C ILE A 152 -17.24 8.40 -2.97
N PRO A 153 -18.19 9.35 -2.87
CA PRO A 153 -18.35 10.19 -1.68
C PRO A 153 -18.48 9.31 -0.41
N ASP A 154 -17.89 9.75 0.70
CA ASP A 154 -17.84 9.08 2.03
C ASP A 154 -16.79 7.96 2.27
N GLN A 155 -15.89 7.66 1.33
CA GLN A 155 -14.74 6.79 1.65
C GLN A 155 -13.59 7.57 2.30
N THR A 156 -13.14 7.13 3.48
CA THR A 156 -11.92 7.65 4.13
C THR A 156 -10.70 7.05 3.45
N THR A 157 -9.86 7.87 2.84
CA THR A 157 -8.62 7.41 2.17
C THR A 157 -7.45 7.47 3.15
N SER A 158 -6.72 6.36 3.29
CA SER A 158 -5.49 6.30 4.09
C SER A 158 -4.26 6.36 3.19
N LEU A 159 -3.27 7.18 3.55
CA LEU A 159 -2.04 7.37 2.79
C LEU A 159 -0.83 6.84 3.55
N SER A 160 0.14 6.25 2.86
CA SER A 160 1.42 5.82 3.44
C SER A 160 2.61 6.35 2.63
N THR A 161 3.63 6.84 3.34
CA THR A 161 4.93 7.30 2.81
C THR A 161 6.06 6.65 3.61
N PRO A 162 7.11 6.06 3.03
CA PRO A 162 8.17 5.41 3.79
C PRO A 162 8.80 6.37 4.81
N GLY A 163 8.83 5.99 6.09
CA GLY A 163 9.08 6.97 7.16
C GLY A 163 10.46 7.61 7.11
N ALA A 164 10.50 8.95 7.23
CA ALA A 164 11.69 9.74 7.49
C ALA A 164 11.57 10.36 8.87
N ARG A 165 12.62 10.26 9.69
CA ARG A 165 12.67 10.95 10.99
C ARG A 165 12.36 12.44 10.76
N PRO A 166 11.48 13.07 11.56
CA PRO A 166 11.26 14.50 11.43
C PRO A 166 12.59 15.22 11.66
N ALA A 167 12.93 16.13 10.76
CA ALA A 167 13.92 17.16 11.06
C ALA A 167 13.38 17.95 12.25
N VAL A 168 13.98 17.74 13.41
CA VAL A 168 13.79 18.59 14.59
C VAL A 168 14.24 19.98 14.18
N VAL A 169 13.30 20.93 14.14
CA VAL A 169 13.60 22.37 14.15
C VAL A 169 13.86 22.77 15.60
#